data_AF-A0A845U253-F1
#
_entry.id   AF-A0A845U253-F1
#
_cell.length_a   1.000
_cell.length_b   1.000
_cell.length_c   1.000
_cell.angle_alpha   90.00
_cell.angle_beta   90.00
_cell.angle_gamma   90.00
#
_symmetry.space_group_name_H-M   'P 1'
#
loop_
_entity.id
_entity.type
_entity.pdbx_description
1 polymer ?
#
loop_
_entity_poly.entity_id
_entity_poly.type
_entity_poly.pdbx_seq_one_letter_code
_entity_poly.pdbx_strand_id
1 'polypeptide(L)'
;MRYWLPETAEMQNTSPILDLILLAVVFSVISFLISFLSGWHELAGEYPLSGTFHGQRWRFRSANMRWGTRYGNCLTFGADQTGLFVSVVFPFRFGHPPLSIPWSEISVRPMRYFFISERAEFRFRRAPSIPFYVSPALAEDLRAAAGSAWPQGGPDPGAAIQDSLRA
;
A
#
# COMPACT_ATOMS: atom_id res chain seq x y z
N MET A 1 28.53 62.93 8.34
CA MET A 1 27.19 62.60 8.88
C MET A 1 27.07 61.08 8.81
N ARG A 2 26.99 60.43 9.97
CA ARG A 2 27.36 59.02 10.19
C ARG A 2 26.27 58.08 9.68
N TYR A 3 26.66 57.07 8.90
CA TYR A 3 25.78 56.04 8.33
C TYR A 3 24.99 55.32 9.43
N TRP A 4 23.66 55.30 9.28
CA TRP A 4 22.74 54.43 10.00
C TRP A 4 23.03 52.99 9.53
N LEU A 5 23.51 52.13 10.44
CA LEU A 5 23.62 50.68 10.20
C LEU A 5 22.32 50.04 10.71
N PRO A 6 21.67 49.14 9.95
CA PRO A 6 20.55 48.38 10.46
C PRO A 6 20.97 47.56 11.67
N GLU A 7 20.43 47.97 12.81
CA GLU A 7 20.41 47.25 14.06
C GLU A 7 19.74 45.89 13.80
N THR A 8 20.57 44.85 13.86
CA THR A 8 20.19 43.45 14.05
C THR A 8 18.98 43.00 13.22
N ALA A 9 19.20 42.64 11.96
CA ALA A 9 18.58 41.42 11.50
C ALA A 9 19.11 40.32 12.43
N GLU A 10 18.40 40.05 13.52
CA GLU A 10 18.58 38.82 14.29
C GLU A 10 18.50 37.71 13.25
N MET A 11 19.67 37.17 12.89
CA MET A 11 19.73 35.94 12.13
C MET A 11 19.11 34.91 13.05
N GLN A 12 17.81 34.68 12.85
CA GLN A 12 17.05 33.63 13.50
C GLN A 12 17.81 32.35 13.19
N ASN A 13 18.69 31.95 14.13
CA ASN A 13 19.56 30.80 13.97
C ASN A 13 18.69 29.58 14.25
N THR A 14 17.72 29.36 13.36
CA THR A 14 17.03 28.09 13.19
C THR A 14 18.14 27.11 12.83
N SER A 15 18.61 26.40 13.84
CA SER A 15 19.70 25.45 13.66
C SER A 15 19.17 24.41 12.68
N PRO A 16 19.71 24.32 11.45
CA PRO A 16 19.14 23.44 10.41
C PRO A 16 19.18 21.97 10.86
N ILE A 17 20.07 21.63 11.79
CA ILE A 17 20.14 20.33 12.45
C ILE A 17 18.86 20.05 13.26
N LEU A 18 18.36 21.00 14.04
CA LEU A 18 17.13 20.84 14.81
C LEU A 18 15.92 20.69 13.88
N ASP A 19 15.88 21.44 12.77
CA ASP A 19 14.82 21.32 11.78
C ASP A 19 14.83 19.95 11.09
N LEU A 20 16.02 19.44 10.75
CA LEU A 20 16.17 18.10 10.18
C LEU A 20 15.78 16.99 11.17
N ILE A 21 16.13 17.14 12.45
CA ILE A 21 15.73 16.18 13.50
C ILE A 21 14.21 16.22 13.69
N LEU A 22 13.62 17.42 13.78
CA LEU A 22 12.17 17.58 13.93
C LEU A 22 11.42 16.97 12.74
N LEU A 23 11.89 17.26 11.52
CA LEU A 23 11.34 16.68 10.29
C LEU A 23 11.42 15.15 10.33
N ALA A 24 12.56 14.58 10.71
CA ALA A 24 12.74 13.13 10.80
C ALA A 24 11.82 12.49 11.86
N VAL A 25 11.65 13.13 13.02
CA VAL A 25 10.76 12.66 14.09
C VAL A 25 9.31 12.72 13.64
N VAL A 26 8.84 13.87 13.14
CA VAL A 26 7.46 14.05 12.66
C VAL A 26 7.17 13.08 11.51
N PHE A 27 8.09 12.92 10.56
CA PHE A 27 7.97 11.96 9.48
C PHE A 27 7.84 10.52 9.98
N SER A 28 8.64 10.14 10.98
CA SER A 28 8.61 8.80 11.58
C SER A 28 7.30 8.55 12.32
N VAL A 29 6.82 9.52 13.11
CA VAL A 29 5.55 9.41 13.84
C VAL A 29 4.38 9.30 12.88
N ILE A 30 4.30 10.16 11.85
CA ILE A 30 3.24 10.11 10.84
C ILE A 30 3.28 8.78 10.09
N SER A 31 4.46 8.31 9.68
CA SER A 31 4.60 7.03 8.98
C SER A 31 4.13 5.86 9.84
N PHE A 32 4.47 5.85 11.14
CA PHE A 32 4.01 4.83 12.07
C PHE A 32 2.50 4.86 12.27
N LEU A 33 1.91 6.06 12.44
CA LEU A 33 0.46 6.22 12.56
C LEU A 33 -0.27 5.72 11.32
N ILE A 34 0.20 6.04 10.10
CA ILE A 34 -0.40 5.56 8.85
C ILE A 34 -0.30 4.03 8.76
N SER A 35 0.84 3.44 9.11
CA SER A 35 1.01 1.98 9.11
C SER A 35 0.04 1.29 10.08
N PHE A 36 -0.19 1.90 11.26
CA PHE A 36 -1.10 1.35 12.26
C PHE A 36 -2.57 1.53 11.85
N LEU A 37 -2.99 2.74 11.46
CA LEU A 37 -4.38 3.03 11.09
C LEU A 37 -4.82 2.31 9.82
N SER A 38 -3.93 2.13 8.85
CA SER A 38 -4.25 1.46 7.60
C SER A 38 -4.39 -0.07 7.72
N GLY A 39 -3.83 -0.65 8.78
CA GLY A 39 -3.71 -2.11 8.94
C GLY A 39 -2.45 -2.71 8.31
N TRP A 40 -1.52 -1.91 7.80
CA TRP A 40 -0.26 -2.42 7.26
C TRP A 40 0.53 -3.21 8.31
N HIS A 41 0.54 -2.74 9.57
CA HIS A 41 1.25 -3.42 10.65
C HIS A 41 0.69 -4.83 10.93
N GLU A 42 -0.64 -5.00 10.89
CA GLU A 42 -1.31 -6.29 11.05
C GLU A 42 -0.97 -7.24 9.89
N LEU A 43 -1.01 -6.75 8.65
CA LEU A 43 -0.58 -7.53 7.48
C LEU A 43 0.88 -7.96 7.56
N ALA A 44 1.75 -7.08 8.05
CA ALA A 44 3.17 -7.37 8.20
C ALA A 44 3.47 -8.38 9.30
N GLY A 45 2.66 -8.42 10.36
CA GLY A 45 2.75 -9.45 11.39
C GLY A 45 2.37 -10.82 10.85
N GLU A 46 1.33 -10.89 10.03
CA GLU A 46 0.84 -12.16 9.47
C GLU A 46 1.65 -12.66 8.26
N TYR A 47 2.14 -11.73 7.44
CA TYR A 47 2.81 -12.00 6.16
C TYR A 47 4.17 -11.28 6.00
N PRO A 48 5.11 -11.46 6.95
CA PRO A 48 6.43 -10.85 6.84
C PRO A 48 7.21 -11.45 5.67
N LEU A 49 7.88 -10.61 4.89
CA LEU A 49 8.86 -11.09 3.92
C LEU A 49 10.03 -11.78 4.63
N SER A 50 10.11 -13.10 4.52
CA SER A 50 11.24 -13.90 5.01
C SER A 50 12.26 -14.11 3.89
N GLY A 51 13.04 -13.07 3.54
CA GLY A 51 14.13 -13.16 2.56
C GLY A 51 14.12 -12.08 1.47
N THR A 52 14.74 -12.37 0.33
CA THR A 52 14.76 -11.50 -0.84
C THR A 52 13.77 -11.97 -1.89
N PHE A 53 12.85 -11.09 -2.30
CA PHE A 53 11.92 -11.39 -3.38
C PHE A 53 12.63 -11.31 -4.74
N HIS A 54 12.57 -12.34 -5.59
CA HIS A 54 13.26 -12.37 -6.89
C HIS A 54 12.34 -12.25 -8.11
N GLY A 55 11.03 -12.06 -7.91
CA GLY A 55 10.06 -11.93 -9.00
C GLY A 55 9.99 -10.56 -9.67
N GLN A 56 9.07 -10.44 -10.63
CA GLN A 56 8.81 -9.19 -11.36
C GLN A 56 8.27 -8.12 -10.41
N ARG A 57 8.68 -6.86 -10.59
CA ARG A 57 8.31 -5.75 -9.72
C ARG A 57 7.78 -4.55 -10.51
N TRP A 58 6.71 -3.94 -10.03
CA TRP A 58 6.13 -2.70 -10.54
C TRP A 58 6.17 -1.64 -9.44
N ARG A 59 6.99 -0.61 -9.65
CA ARG A 59 7.16 0.52 -8.72
C ARG A 59 6.14 1.63 -8.99
N PHE A 60 6.00 2.53 -8.03
CA PHE A 60 5.12 3.71 -8.10
C PHE A 60 3.67 3.38 -8.43
N ARG A 61 3.18 2.29 -7.86
CA ARG A 61 1.80 1.86 -7.97
C ARG A 61 0.98 2.41 -6.80
N SER A 62 -0.31 2.46 -7.03
CA SER A 62 -1.28 2.91 -6.04
C SER A 62 -2.16 1.76 -5.59
N ALA A 63 -2.48 1.72 -4.30
CA ALA A 63 -3.53 0.86 -3.78
C ALA A 63 -4.34 1.60 -2.72
N ASN A 64 -5.59 1.18 -2.55
CA ASN A 64 -6.41 1.65 -1.45
C ASN A 64 -6.56 0.52 -0.44
N MET A 65 -6.51 0.86 0.84
CA MET A 65 -6.66 -0.08 1.94
C MET A 65 -7.92 0.25 2.74
N ARG A 66 -8.04 -0.37 3.92
CA ARG A 66 -9.10 -0.13 4.91
C ARG A 66 -9.37 1.37 5.11
N TRP A 67 -10.65 1.70 5.23
CA TRP A 67 -11.19 3.04 5.49
C TRP A 67 -10.86 4.09 4.42
N GLY A 68 -10.60 3.65 3.19
CA GLY A 68 -10.29 4.56 2.08
C GLY A 68 -8.86 5.11 2.13
N THR A 69 -7.99 4.53 2.97
CA THR A 69 -6.59 4.93 3.06
C THR A 69 -5.90 4.64 1.72
N ARG A 70 -5.52 5.70 1.01
CA ARG A 70 -4.91 5.59 -0.32
C ARG A 70 -3.39 5.69 -0.21
N TYR A 71 -2.72 4.60 -0.55
CA TYR A 71 -1.30 4.59 -0.83
C TYR A 71 -1.11 4.98 -2.30
N GLY A 72 -0.92 6.28 -2.55
CA GLY A 72 -0.78 6.83 -3.90
C GLY A 72 0.68 6.86 -4.37
N ASN A 73 1.00 6.14 -5.45
CA ASN A 73 2.30 6.12 -6.11
C ASN A 73 3.51 5.81 -5.21
N CYS A 74 3.29 5.23 -4.03
CA CYS A 74 4.32 4.91 -3.06
C CYS A 74 4.51 3.40 -2.88
N LEU A 75 3.77 2.57 -3.62
CA LEU A 75 3.87 1.11 -3.52
C LEU A 75 4.70 0.52 -4.64
N THR A 76 5.48 -0.49 -4.28
CA THR A 76 6.10 -1.43 -5.19
C THR A 76 5.43 -2.77 -4.98
N PHE A 77 4.73 -3.23 -6.01
CA PHE A 77 4.20 -4.57 -6.08
C PHE A 77 5.21 -5.48 -6.75
N GLY A 78 5.23 -6.75 -6.37
CA GLY A 78 5.87 -7.79 -7.14
C GLY A 78 5.06 -9.06 -7.13
N ALA A 79 5.23 -9.89 -8.14
CA ALA A 79 4.54 -11.18 -8.24
C ALA A 79 5.46 -12.23 -8.84
N ASP A 80 5.33 -13.44 -8.34
CA ASP A 80 5.88 -14.66 -8.92
C ASP A 80 4.85 -15.81 -8.75
N GLN A 81 5.25 -17.05 -9.02
CA GLN A 81 4.36 -18.20 -8.86
C GLN A 81 4.08 -18.57 -7.39
N THR A 82 4.85 -18.03 -6.44
CA THR A 82 4.72 -18.34 -5.01
C THR A 82 3.77 -17.37 -4.31
N GLY A 83 3.80 -16.09 -4.66
CA GLY A 83 2.97 -15.10 -4.01
C GLY A 83 3.07 -13.67 -4.54
N LEU A 84 2.34 -12.82 -3.84
CA LEU A 84 2.32 -11.38 -3.99
C LEU A 84 3.30 -10.74 -3.03
N PHE A 85 4.20 -9.93 -3.56
CA PHE A 85 5.08 -9.05 -2.82
C PHE A 85 4.54 -7.63 -2.81
N VAL A 86 4.54 -6.97 -1.65
CA VAL A 86 4.19 -5.54 -1.57
C VAL A 86 5.15 -4.84 -0.63
N SER A 87 5.69 -3.71 -1.09
CA SER A 87 6.56 -2.88 -0.26
C SER A 87 6.33 -1.40 -0.53
N VAL A 88 6.62 -0.55 0.44
CA VAL A 88 6.62 0.89 0.25
C VAL A 88 7.98 1.34 -0.27
N VAL A 89 7.99 2.31 -1.19
CA VAL A 89 9.23 2.89 -1.73
C VAL A 89 10.03 3.61 -0.63
N PHE A 90 11.36 3.60 -0.72
CA PHE A 90 12.20 4.45 0.11
C PHE A 90 11.93 5.93 -0.23
N PRO A 91 11.81 6.86 0.74
CA PRO A 91 12.09 6.73 2.18
C PRO A 91 10.89 6.31 3.06
N PHE A 92 9.67 6.21 2.51
CA PHE A 92 8.44 5.86 3.25
C PHE A 92 8.39 4.42 3.77
N ARG A 93 9.45 3.64 3.57
CA ARG A 93 9.60 2.28 4.08
C ARG A 93 9.74 2.21 5.61
N PHE A 94 10.11 3.31 6.27
CA PHE A 94 10.17 3.35 7.73
C PHE A 94 8.76 3.10 8.32
N GLY A 95 8.66 2.09 9.19
CA GLY A 95 7.38 1.63 9.76
C GLY A 95 6.57 0.70 8.86
N HIS A 96 6.95 0.50 7.60
CA HIS A 96 6.21 -0.31 6.62
C HIS A 96 7.08 -1.49 6.14
N PRO A 97 7.24 -2.54 6.98
CA PRO A 97 7.97 -3.74 6.58
C PRO A 97 7.34 -4.37 5.32
N PRO A 98 8.16 -4.90 4.40
CA PRO A 98 7.69 -5.49 3.17
C PRO A 98 6.90 -6.79 3.43
N LEU A 99 5.87 -7.00 2.62
CA LEU A 99 4.91 -8.09 2.73
C LEU A 99 5.19 -9.15 1.67
N SER A 100 5.01 -10.43 2.05
CA SER A 100 5.02 -11.55 1.12
C SER A 100 3.86 -12.47 1.42
N ILE A 101 2.88 -12.48 0.52
CA ILE A 101 1.58 -13.11 0.73
C ILE A 101 1.41 -14.23 -0.30
N PRO A 102 1.34 -15.50 0.11
CA PRO A 102 1.12 -16.62 -0.81
C PRO A 102 -0.21 -16.48 -1.55
N TRP A 103 -0.27 -16.85 -2.84
CA TRP A 103 -1.51 -16.77 -3.61
C TRP A 103 -2.65 -17.61 -3.02
N SER A 104 -2.32 -18.74 -2.38
CA SER A 104 -3.29 -19.60 -1.68
C SER A 104 -4.01 -18.91 -0.51
N GLU A 105 -3.44 -17.83 0.01
CA GLU A 105 -4.01 -17.03 1.10
C GLU A 105 -4.70 -15.76 0.62
N ILE A 106 -4.68 -15.51 -0.69
CA ILE A 106 -5.32 -14.36 -1.33
C ILE A 106 -6.64 -14.83 -1.96
N SER A 107 -7.67 -14.01 -1.83
CA SER A 107 -8.90 -14.14 -2.61
C SER A 107 -9.13 -12.85 -3.36
N VAL A 108 -9.18 -12.93 -4.69
CA VAL A 108 -9.42 -11.76 -5.56
C VAL A 108 -10.90 -11.70 -5.92
N ARG A 109 -11.49 -10.51 -5.78
CA ARG A 109 -12.88 -10.23 -6.18
C ARG A 109 -12.92 -8.98 -7.05
N PRO A 110 -13.61 -9.01 -8.20
CA PRO A 110 -13.89 -7.78 -8.93
C PRO A 110 -14.88 -6.94 -8.13
N MET A 111 -14.53 -5.68 -7.88
CA MET A 111 -15.37 -4.70 -7.18
C MET A 111 -15.69 -3.58 -8.16
N ARG A 112 -16.97 -3.43 -8.51
CA ARG A 112 -17.45 -2.34 -9.38
C ARG A 112 -18.11 -1.27 -8.52
N TYR A 113 -17.48 -0.09 -8.40
CA TYR A 113 -18.12 1.04 -7.72
C TYR A 113 -19.09 1.69 -8.69
N PHE A 114 -20.40 1.52 -8.39
CA PHE A 114 -21.58 2.11 -9.01
C PHE A 114 -21.46 2.39 -10.53
N PHE A 115 -20.68 3.36 -11.01
CA PHE A 115 -20.46 3.58 -12.45
C PHE A 115 -19.07 4.14 -12.87
N ILE A 116 -18.05 4.23 -11.99
CA ILE A 116 -16.86 5.08 -12.24
C ILE A 116 -15.51 4.34 -12.18
N SER A 117 -15.39 3.21 -11.48
CA SER A 117 -14.13 2.43 -11.49
C SER A 117 -14.33 0.98 -11.12
N GLU A 118 -13.83 0.08 -11.95
CA GLU A 118 -13.56 -1.32 -11.60
C GLU A 118 -12.25 -1.38 -10.82
N ARG A 119 -12.24 -2.11 -9.70
CA ARG A 119 -11.05 -2.38 -8.90
C ARG A 119 -11.04 -3.85 -8.53
N ALA A 120 -9.85 -4.44 -8.45
CA ALA A 120 -9.72 -5.78 -7.90
C ALA A 120 -9.52 -5.65 -6.38
N GLU A 121 -10.41 -6.24 -5.60
CA GLU A 121 -10.31 -6.38 -4.15
C GLU A 121 -9.56 -7.67 -3.83
N PHE A 122 -8.44 -7.53 -3.12
CA PHE A 122 -7.64 -8.61 -2.59
C PHE A 122 -7.99 -8.73 -1.12
N ARG A 123 -8.47 -9.92 -0.73
CA ARG A 123 -8.69 -10.29 0.67
C ARG A 123 -7.65 -11.31 1.10
N PHE A 124 -7.20 -11.17 2.34
CA PHE A 124 -6.18 -12.04 2.91
C PHE A 124 -6.81 -12.92 3.98
N ARG A 125 -6.49 -14.22 3.94
CA ARG A 125 -7.09 -15.21 4.85
C ARG A 125 -6.80 -14.91 6.33
N ARG A 126 -5.56 -14.53 6.66
CA ARG A 126 -5.14 -14.24 8.05
C ARG A 126 -5.40 -12.80 8.48
N ALA A 127 -5.73 -11.91 7.54
CA ALA A 127 -6.06 -10.51 7.80
C ALA A 127 -7.31 -10.06 7.00
N PRO A 128 -8.48 -10.68 7.24
CA PRO A 128 -9.69 -10.44 6.43
C PRO A 128 -10.28 -9.04 6.61
N SER A 129 -9.90 -8.35 7.68
CA SER A 129 -10.29 -6.99 8.04
C SER A 129 -9.67 -5.91 7.14
N ILE A 130 -8.64 -6.26 6.35
CA ILE A 130 -7.82 -5.30 5.60
C ILE A 130 -7.89 -5.64 4.11
N PRO A 131 -8.88 -5.10 3.37
CA PRO A 131 -8.95 -5.28 1.93
C PRO A 131 -7.87 -4.44 1.23
N PHE A 132 -7.31 -4.98 0.15
CA PHE A 132 -6.43 -4.27 -0.78
C PHE A 132 -7.16 -4.03 -2.11
N TYR A 133 -7.31 -2.77 -2.50
CA TYR A 133 -7.91 -2.42 -3.78
C TYR A 133 -6.84 -1.95 -4.76
N VAL A 134 -6.68 -2.67 -5.86
CA VAL A 134 -5.75 -2.33 -6.94
C VAL A 134 -6.49 -2.02 -8.24
N SER A 135 -5.81 -1.35 -9.17
CA SER A 135 -6.36 -1.09 -10.51
C SER A 135 -6.47 -2.38 -11.32
N PRO A 136 -7.41 -2.48 -12.28
CA PRO A 136 -7.56 -3.66 -13.13
C PRO A 136 -6.29 -3.98 -13.93
N ALA A 137 -5.61 -2.95 -14.45
CA ALA A 137 -4.35 -3.12 -15.16
C ALA A 137 -3.26 -3.75 -14.29
N LEU A 138 -3.15 -3.33 -13.02
CA LEU A 138 -2.20 -3.95 -12.10
C LEU A 138 -2.63 -5.37 -11.72
N ALA A 139 -3.92 -5.62 -11.54
CA ALA A 139 -4.41 -6.98 -11.29
C ALA A 139 -4.06 -7.93 -12.45
N GLU A 140 -4.16 -7.45 -13.69
CA GLU A 140 -3.79 -8.23 -14.88
C GLU A 140 -2.28 -8.47 -14.97
N ASP A 141 -1.44 -7.46 -14.70
CA ASP A 141 0.01 -7.61 -14.60
C ASP A 141 0.39 -8.68 -13.55
N LEU A 142 -0.26 -8.64 -12.39
CA LEU A 142 -0.06 -9.61 -11.31
C LEU A 142 -0.54 -11.02 -11.71
N ARG A 143 -1.68 -11.11 -12.40
CA ARG A 143 -2.24 -12.37 -12.91
C ARG A 143 -1.30 -13.03 -13.92
N ALA A 144 -0.76 -12.24 -14.84
CA ALA A 144 0.20 -12.71 -15.82
C ALA A 144 1.47 -13.27 -15.16
N ALA A 145 1.99 -12.61 -14.12
CA ALA A 145 3.16 -13.09 -13.39
C ALA A 145 2.89 -14.29 -12.46
N ALA A 146 1.69 -14.38 -11.88
CA ALA A 146 1.28 -15.53 -11.06
C ALA A 146 1.04 -16.80 -11.90
N GLY A 147 0.60 -16.66 -13.15
CA GLY A 147 0.31 -17.77 -14.03
C GLY A 147 -0.75 -18.70 -13.44
N SER A 148 -0.44 -20.01 -13.36
CA SER A 148 -1.35 -21.03 -12.81
C SER A 148 -1.58 -20.92 -11.31
N ALA A 149 -0.75 -20.15 -10.59
CA ALA A 149 -0.90 -19.94 -9.16
C ALA A 149 -1.92 -18.84 -8.80
N TRP A 150 -2.46 -18.14 -9.81
CA TRP A 150 -3.42 -17.06 -9.58
C TRP A 150 -4.63 -17.54 -8.77
N PRO A 151 -5.10 -16.77 -7.76
CA PRO A 151 -6.25 -17.16 -6.96
C PRO A 151 -7.49 -17.28 -7.84
N GLN A 152 -8.16 -18.42 -7.78
CA GLN A 152 -9.46 -18.56 -8.45
C GLN A 152 -10.43 -17.56 -7.81
N GLY A 153 -11.02 -16.70 -8.64
CA GLY A 153 -11.90 -15.64 -8.19
C GLY A 153 -13.04 -16.21 -7.34
N GLY A 154 -13.29 -15.59 -6.18
CA GLY A 154 -14.52 -15.87 -5.45
C GLY A 154 -15.74 -15.44 -6.29
N PRO A 155 -16.90 -16.09 -6.13
CA PRO A 155 -18.08 -15.82 -6.97
C PRO A 155 -18.40 -14.33 -7.03
N ASP A 156 -18.64 -13.85 -8.25
CA ASP A 156 -19.07 -12.48 -8.52
C ASP A 156 -20.34 -12.19 -7.70
N PRO A 157 -20.35 -11.17 -6.82
CA PRO A 157 -21.56 -10.76 -6.10
C PRO A 157 -22.70 -10.39 -7.06
N GLY A 158 -22.38 -9.92 -8.27
CA GLY A 158 -23.35 -9.66 -9.32
C GLY A 158 -24.03 -10.94 -9.83
N ALA A 159 -23.29 -12.04 -9.93
CA ALA A 159 -23.85 -13.35 -10.28
C ALA A 159 -24.73 -13.91 -9.14
N ALA A 160 -24.29 -13.77 -7.88
CA ALA A 160 -25.07 -14.23 -6.72
C ALA A 160 -26.39 -13.45 -6.54
N ILE A 161 -26.39 -12.14 -6.83
CA ILE A 161 -27.61 -11.32 -6.80
C ILE A 161 -28.53 -11.68 -7.98
N GLN A 162 -27.99 -11.95 -9.18
CA GLN A 162 -28.80 -12.41 -10.32
C GLN A 162 -29.40 -13.79 -10.10
N ASP A 163 -28.67 -14.72 -9.46
CA ASP A 163 -29.17 -16.05 -9.11
C ASP A 163 -30.23 -15.99 -8.01
N SER A 164 -30.08 -15.09 -7.02
CA SER A 164 -31.07 -14.88 -5.96
C SER A 164 -32.36 -14.19 -6.45
N LEU A 165 -32.33 -13.55 -7.62
CA LEU A 165 -33.49 -12.93 -8.27
C LEU A 165 -34.13 -13.85 -9.34
N ARG A 166 -33.51 -15.00 -9.65
CA ARG A 166 -34.01 -16.01 -10.59
C ARG A 166 -34.58 -17.26 -9.90
N ALA A 167 -34.42 -17.38 -8.58
CA ALA A 167 -35.04 -18.39 -7.74
C ALA A 167 -36.33 -17.86 -7.10
#